data_AF-A0AA88TCI8-F1
#
_entry.id   AF-A0AA88TCI8-F1
#
_cell.length_a   1.000
_cell.length_b   1.000
_cell.length_c   1.000
_cell.angle_alpha   90.00
_cell.angle_beta   90.00
_cell.angle_gamma   90.00
#
_symmetry.space_group_name_H-M   'P 1'
#
loop_
_entity.id
_entity.type
_entity.pdbx_description
1 polymer ?
#
loop_
_entity_poly.entity_id
_entity_poly.type
_entity_poly.pdbx_seq_one_letter_code
_entity_poly.pdbx_strand_id
1 'polypeptide(L)' 'MYSSVWREPTDNRCIYMVAVDQMIMNDHLLSFTEALYLMFSLYYILNISYPVELGATLEFLQRCIFRINPHKDAAIQM' A
#
# COMPACT_ATOMS: atom_id res chain seq x y z
N MET A 1 -24.30 20.27 1.72
CA MET A 1 -23.37 21.41 1.80
C MET A 1 -21.97 20.82 1.72
N TYR A 2 -21.46 20.73 0.49
CA TYR A 2 -20.21 20.05 0.15
C TYR A 2 -19.05 20.85 0.72
N SER A 3 -18.44 20.36 1.80
CA SER A 3 -17.21 20.93 2.33
C SER A 3 -16.04 20.41 1.49
N SER A 4 -15.87 20.99 0.30
CA SER A 4 -14.59 20.96 -0.40
C SER A 4 -13.64 21.89 0.35
N VAL A 5 -13.09 21.38 1.45
CA VAL A 5 -11.89 21.95 2.08
C VAL A 5 -10.76 21.78 1.08
N TRP A 6 -10.59 22.79 0.23
CA TRP A 6 -9.35 22.99 -0.49
C TRP A 6 -8.28 23.24 0.56
N ARG A 7 -7.57 22.17 0.94
CA ARG A 7 -6.38 22.27 1.79
C ARG A 7 -5.37 23.13 1.03
N GLU A 8 -4.95 24.24 1.63
CA GLU A 8 -3.89 25.09 1.09
C GLU A 8 -2.64 24.24 0.78
N PRO A 9 -1.94 24.48 -0.33
CA PRO A 9 -0.74 23.73 -0.68
C PRO A 9 0.39 24.16 0.27
N THR A 10 0.46 23.52 1.45
CA THR A 10 1.67 23.58 2.27
C THR A 10 2.79 22.95 1.46
N ASP A 11 3.83 23.73 1.21
CA ASP A 11 5.02 23.42 0.43
C ASP A 11 5.79 22.22 1.00
N ASN A 12 5.26 21.03 0.75
CA ASN A 12 5.89 19.73 0.89
C ASN A 12 5.10 18.83 -0.06
N ARG A 13 5.49 18.80 -1.34
CA ARG A 13 4.73 18.09 -2.39
C ARG A 13 4.71 16.60 -2.07
N CYS A 14 3.65 16.16 -1.39
CA CYS A 14 3.40 14.75 -1.13
C CYS A 14 3.05 14.11 -2.46
N ILE A 15 3.92 13.20 -2.91
CA ILE A 15 3.89 12.65 -4.27
C ILE A 15 2.97 11.42 -4.30
N TYR A 16 2.76 10.78 -3.15
CA TYR A 16 2.02 9.54 -3.03
C TYR A 16 0.88 9.63 -2.01
N MET A 17 -0.17 8.86 -2.27
CA MET A 17 -1.35 8.73 -1.43
C MET A 17 -1.75 7.26 -1.38
N VAL A 18 -2.15 6.80 -0.20
CA VAL A 18 -2.72 5.46 0.02
C VAL A 18 -4.18 5.60 0.44
N ALA A 19 -5.06 4.94 -0.29
CA ALA A 19 -6.48 4.88 -0.02
C ALA A 19 -6.93 3.43 0.10
N VAL A 20 -7.88 3.18 1.00
CA VAL A 20 -8.53 1.88 1.18
C VAL A 20 -10.03 2.11 1.12
N ASP A 21 -10.73 1.33 0.30
CA ASP A 21 -12.19 1.43 0.13
C ASP A 21 -12.67 2.87 -0.14
N GLN A 22 -12.01 3.54 -1.09
CA GLN A 22 -12.26 4.95 -1.47
C GLN A 22 -12.00 5.99 -0.36
N MET A 23 -11.50 5.58 0.80
CA MET A 23 -11.11 6.47 1.89
C MET A 23 -9.59 6.71 1.86
N ILE A 24 -9.20 7.99 1.84
CA ILE A 24 -7.80 8.40 1.92
C ILE A 24 -7.31 8.11 3.34
N MET A 25 -6.35 7.19 3.47
CA MET A 25 -5.76 6.83 4.77
C MET A 25 -4.53 7.69 5.05
N ASN A 26 -3.77 8.03 4.01
CA ASN A 26 -2.65 8.97 4.10
C ASN A 26 -2.34 9.57 2.73
N ASP A 27 -2.35 10.90 2.63
CA ASP A 27 -2.05 11.71 1.44
C ASP A 27 -0.73 12.49 1.57
N HIS A 28 0.05 12.23 2.62
CA HIS A 28 1.27 12.96 2.97
C HIS A 28 2.57 12.18 2.78
N LEU A 29 2.61 11.28 1.78
CA LEU A 29 3.75 10.38 1.57
C LEU A 29 4.72 10.97 0.55
N LEU A 30 5.98 11.10 0.96
CA LEU A 30 7.06 11.66 0.14
C LEU A 30 7.83 10.58 -0.60
N SER A 31 7.84 9.35 -0.09
CA SER A 31 8.51 8.21 -0.69
C SER A 31 7.54 7.15 -1.19
N PHE A 32 7.84 6.58 -2.36
CA PHE A 32 7.12 5.43 -2.90
C PHE A 32 7.21 4.22 -1.96
N THR A 33 8.37 4.00 -1.35
CA THR A 33 8.59 2.88 -0.43
C THR A 33 7.72 3.01 0.82
N GLU A 34 7.54 4.23 1.34
CA GLU A 34 6.65 4.49 2.49
C GLU A 34 5.19 4.20 2.13
N ALA A 35 4.77 4.59 0.92
CA ALA A 35 3.44 4.27 0.41
C ALA A 35 3.21 2.77 0.27
N LEU A 36 4.21 2.03 -0.23
CA LEU A 36 4.13 0.57 -0.30
C LEU A 36 4.06 -0.07 1.09
N TYR A 37 4.89 0.34 2.05
CA TYR A 37 4.83 -0.19 3.41
C TYR A 37 3.46 0.07 4.03
N LEU A 38 2.94 1.28 3.91
CA LEU A 38 1.62 1.62 4.43
C LEU A 38 0.51 0.79 3.76
N MET A 39 0.56 0.61 2.44
CA MET A 39 -0.40 -0.24 1.72
C MET A 39 -0.39 -1.68 2.24
N PHE A 40 0.79 -2.30 2.40
CA PHE A 40 0.90 -3.65 2.96
C PHE A 40 0.46 -3.72 4.41
N SER A 41 0.84 -2.74 5.24
CA SER A 41 0.41 -2.68 6.64
C SER A 41 -1.11 -2.59 6.76
N LEU A 42 -1.76 -1.72 5.99
CA LEU A 42 -3.22 -1.57 6.02
C LEU A 42 -3.94 -2.84 5.55
N TYR A 43 -3.39 -3.55 4.57
CA TYR A 43 -3.93 -4.84 4.13
C TYR A 43 -4.01 -5.85 5.28
N TYR A 44 -2.98 -5.95 6.13
CA TYR A 44 -2.99 -6.90 7.26
C TYR A 44 -3.69 -6.36 8.51
N ILE A 45 -3.61 -5.05 8.79
CA ILE A 45 -4.10 -4.45 10.03
C ILE A 45 -5.62 -4.27 10.00
N LEU A 46 -6.17 -3.77 8.89
CA LEU A 46 -7.59 -3.41 8.84
C LEU A 46 -8.51 -4.62 8.95
N ASN A 47 -7.99 -5.84 8.70
CA ASN A 47 -8.71 -7.11 8.80
C ASN A 47 -10.09 -7.07 8.12
N ILE A 48 -10.18 -6.32 7.01
CA ILE A 48 -11.38 -6.26 6.18
C ILE A 48 -11.35 -7.38 5.14
N SER A 49 -12.53 -7.79 4.68
CA SER A 49 -12.65 -8.80 3.62
C SER A 49 -12.25 -8.19 2.28
N TYR A 50 -10.98 -8.34 1.93
CA TYR A 50 -10.49 -7.98 0.61
C TYR A 50 -10.87 -9.03 -0.44
N PRO A 51 -11.04 -8.64 -1.71
CA PRO A 51 -11.19 -9.59 -2.82
C PRO A 51 -10.01 -10.57 -2.89
N VAL A 52 -10.28 -11.82 -3.27
CA VAL A 52 -9.26 -12.87 -3.33
C VAL A 52 -8.15 -12.53 -4.33
N GLU A 53 -8.49 -11.82 -5.41
CA GLU A 53 -7.57 -11.35 -6.43
C GLU A 53 -6.60 -10.28 -5.88
N LEU A 54 -7.08 -9.43 -4.96
CA LEU A 54 -6.25 -8.42 -4.31
C LEU A 54 -5.21 -9.09 -3.40
N GLY A 55 -5.65 -10.08 -2.61
CA GLY A 55 -4.75 -10.86 -1.76
C GLY A 55 -3.67 -11.59 -2.56
N ALA A 56 -4.05 -12.27 -3.64
CA ALA A 56 -3.12 -12.94 -4.55
C ALA A 56 -2.10 -11.97 -5.17
N THR A 57 -2.55 -10.77 -5.56
CA THR A 57 -1.67 -9.73 -6.13
C THR A 57 -0.65 -9.22 -5.12
N LEU A 58 -1.09 -8.94 -3.88
CA LEU A 58 -0.20 -8.49 -2.82
C LEU A 58 0.80 -9.57 -2.40
N GLU A 59 0.37 -10.82 -2.32
CA GLU A 59 1.24 -11.97 -2.04
C GLU A 59 2.28 -12.18 -3.15
N PHE A 60 1.89 -12.04 -4.42
CA PHE A 60 2.80 -12.05 -5.56
C PHE A 60 3.85 -10.94 -5.47
N LEU A 61 3.43 -9.70 -5.20
CA LEU A 61 4.35 -8.57 -5.07
C LEU A 61 5.36 -8.78 -3.94
N GLN A 62 4.87 -9.22 -2.77
CA GLN A 62 5.74 -9.52 -1.62
C GLN A 62 6.78 -10.58 -1.95
N ARG A 63 6.37 -11.71 -2.52
CA ARG A 63 7.26 -12.85 -2.72
C ARG A 63 8.15 -12.71 -3.95
N CYS A 64 7.58 -12.30 -5.08
CA CYS A 64 8.26 -12.32 -6.37
C CYS A 64 9.06 -11.04 -6.63
N ILE A 65 8.56 -9.89 -6.18
CA ILE A 65 9.21 -8.59 -6.43
C ILE A 65 10.06 -8.18 -5.23
N PHE A 66 9.49 -8.18 -4.02
CA PHE A 66 10.17 -7.67 -2.83
C PHE A 66 10.94 -8.73 -2.03
N ARG A 67 10.79 -10.02 -2.39
CA ARG A 67 11.41 -11.17 -1.70
C ARG A 67 11.15 -11.19 -0.19
N ILE A 68 9.98 -10.71 0.24
CA ILE A 68 9.50 -10.77 1.61
C ILE A 68 8.86 -12.15 1.81
N ASN A 69 9.36 -12.91 2.80
CA ASN A 69 8.94 -14.28 3.09
C ASN A 69 8.89 -15.17 1.82
N PRO A 70 10.03 -15.36 1.13
CA PRO A 70 10.07 -16.23 -0.05
C PRO A 70 9.68 -17.67 0.36
N HIS A 71 9.05 -18.41 -0.54
CA HIS A 71 8.86 -19.85 -0.31
C HIS A 71 10.22 -20.47 0.02
N LYS A 72 10.25 -21.35 1.03
CA LYS A 72 11.49 -22.03 1.46
C LYS A 72 12.17 -22.79 0.31
N ASP A 73 11.43 -23.09 -0.76
CA ASP A 73 11.91 -23.80 -1.94
C ASP A 73 12.48 -22.87 -3.04
N ALA A 74 12.37 -21.54 -2.91
CA ALA A 74 13.01 -20.59 -3.84
C ALA A 74 14.52 -20.42 -3.58
N ALA A 75 15.07 -21.06 -2.54
CA ALA A 75 16.49 -21.09 -2.23
C ALA A 75 17.25 -22.25 -2.90
N ILE A 76 16.59 -23.12 -3.68
CA ILE A 76 17.25 -24.14 -4.49
C ILE A 76 16.89 -23.90 -5.96
N GLN A 77 17.91 -23.56 -6.74
CA GLN A 77 17.92 -23.25 -8.19
C GLN A 77 17.57 -21.81 -8.58
N MET A 78 18.55 -20.92 -8.41
CA MET A 78 19.22 -20.27 -9.55
C MET A 78 20.73 -20.27 -9.33
#